data_AF-A0A6J4IF06-F1
#
_entry.id   AF-A0A6J4IF06-F1
#
_cell.length_a   1.000
_cell.length_b   1.000
_cell.length_c   1.000
_cell.angle_alpha   90.00
_cell.angle_beta   90.00
_cell.angle_gamma   90.00
#
_symmetry.space_group_name_H-M   'P 1'
#
loop_
_entity.id
_entity.type
_entity.pdbx_description
1 polymer ?
#
loop_
_entity_poly.entity_id
_entity_poly.type
_entity_poly.pdbx_seq_one_letter_code
_entity_poly.pdbx_strand_id
1 'polypeptide(L)'
;MNPPPIMSNNPEVSSFCDAQSREIPILPTALWIGSYLGAMLLLKYAALPASLKIAVAIVPVIPFVFFIRRFLVHLRNLDELQRRVHFEALAYAFPITILLLMTLGLLERANIIAAEKWSYEEVWLYLPLFYLVGLAISWRRYR
;
A
#
# COMPACT_ATOMS: atom_id res chain seq x y z
N MET A 1 -23.21 11.96 23.76
CA MET A 1 -21.79 11.73 23.43
C MET A 1 -21.24 13.08 22.99
N ASN A 2 -20.41 13.72 23.81
CA ASN A 2 -19.81 15.01 23.45
C ASN A 2 -18.84 14.81 22.28
N PRO A 3 -18.82 15.70 21.28
CA PRO A 3 -17.76 15.67 20.27
C PRO A 3 -16.41 15.92 20.97
N PRO A 4 -15.33 15.23 20.56
CA PRO A 4 -14.01 15.45 21.13
C PRO A 4 -13.53 16.88 20.86
N PRO A 5 -12.74 17.48 21.78
CA PRO A 5 -12.25 18.85 21.66
C PRO A 5 -11.26 18.98 20.50
N ILE A 6 -11.39 20.06 19.72
CA ILE A 6 -10.58 20.31 18.52
C ILE A 6 -9.11 20.58 18.91
N MET A 7 -8.24 19.59 18.76
CA MET A 7 -6.80 19.67 19.01
C MET A 7 -6.03 20.31 17.84
N SER A 8 -6.19 21.62 17.61
CA SER A 8 -5.37 22.35 16.62
C SER A 8 -3.93 22.65 17.10
N ASN A 9 -3.59 22.31 18.35
CA ASN A 9 -2.35 22.77 18.99
C ASN A 9 -1.67 21.71 19.87
N ASN A 10 -1.79 20.41 19.53
CA ASN A 10 -1.06 19.36 20.24
C ASN A 10 0.34 19.15 19.62
N PRO A 11 1.44 19.44 20.35
CA PRO A 11 2.81 19.30 19.86
C PRO A 11 3.19 17.86 19.48
N GLU A 12 2.46 16.85 19.97
CA GLU A 12 2.67 15.45 19.56
C GLU A 12 2.25 15.20 18.11
N VAL A 13 1.20 15.89 17.63
CA VAL A 13 0.66 15.72 16.28
C VAL A 13 1.54 16.40 15.23
N SER A 14 2.15 17.55 15.55
CA SER A 14 3.10 18.22 14.64
C SER A 14 4.42 17.45 14.52
N SER A 15 4.95 16.95 15.63
CA SER A 15 6.11 16.06 15.67
C SER A 15 5.89 14.80 14.81
N PHE A 16 4.68 14.24 14.83
CA PHE A 16 4.32 13.10 13.98
C PHE A 16 4.38 13.41 12.48
N CYS A 17 3.79 14.53 12.01
CA CYS A 17 3.86 14.92 10.59
C CYS A 17 5.30 15.20 10.12
N ASP A 18 6.09 15.84 10.96
CA ASP A 18 7.49 16.15 10.66
C ASP A 18 8.38 14.90 10.68
N ALA A 19 8.14 13.95 11.59
CA ALA A 19 8.84 12.67 11.63
C ALA A 19 8.42 11.76 10.46
N GLN A 20 7.13 11.72 10.13
CA GLN A 20 6.59 10.91 9.03
C GLN A 20 7.10 11.41 7.66
N SER A 21 7.22 12.72 7.45
CA SER A 21 7.69 13.28 6.17
C SER A 21 9.20 13.12 5.94
N ARG A 22 10.02 13.10 7.00
CA ARG A 22 11.48 12.96 6.92
C ARG A 22 11.96 11.53 6.62
N GLU A 23 11.16 10.53 6.93
CA GLU A 23 11.55 9.11 6.91
C GLU A 23 10.89 8.30 5.78
N ILE A 24 10.11 8.94 4.89
CA ILE A 24 9.57 8.26 3.71
C ILE A 24 10.76 7.69 2.93
N PRO A 25 10.82 6.38 2.64
CA PRO A 25 11.90 5.81 1.85
C PRO A 25 11.71 6.17 0.37
N ILE A 26 11.81 7.45 0.04
CA ILE A 26 11.59 8.04 -1.29
C ILE A 26 12.51 7.38 -2.32
N LEU A 27 13.75 7.10 -1.93
CA LEU A 27 14.73 6.48 -2.82
C LEU A 27 14.35 5.02 -3.16
N PRO A 28 14.08 4.13 -2.19
CA PRO A 28 13.53 2.80 -2.47
C PRO A 28 12.22 2.81 -3.25
N THR A 29 11.29 3.71 -2.92
CA THR A 29 9.99 3.76 -3.60
C THR A 29 10.13 4.23 -5.03
N ALA A 30 10.90 5.30 -5.29
CA ALA A 30 11.17 5.78 -6.64
C ALA A 30 11.90 4.71 -7.48
N LEU A 31 12.86 4.01 -6.88
CA LEU A 31 13.58 2.93 -7.55
C LEU A 31 12.65 1.74 -7.86
N TRP A 32 11.76 1.38 -6.93
CA TRP A 32 10.75 0.36 -7.16
C TRP A 32 9.78 0.77 -8.28
N ILE A 33 9.21 1.97 -8.22
CA ILE A 33 8.28 2.50 -9.24
C ILE A 33 8.95 2.51 -10.61
N GLY A 34 10.18 3.03 -10.71
CA GLY A 34 10.94 3.06 -11.96
C GLY A 34 11.21 1.66 -12.50
N SER A 35 11.61 0.72 -11.64
CA SER A 35 11.84 -0.68 -12.04
C SER A 35 10.56 -1.38 -12.51
N TYR A 36 9.42 -1.11 -11.86
CA TYR A 36 8.13 -1.69 -12.19
C TYR A 36 7.61 -1.15 -13.52
N LEU A 37 7.66 0.17 -13.71
CA LEU A 37 7.28 0.82 -14.97
C LEU A 37 8.19 0.36 -16.13
N GLY A 38 9.50 0.26 -15.88
CA GLY A 38 10.45 -0.26 -16.86
C GLY A 38 10.13 -1.70 -17.27
N ALA A 39 9.85 -2.58 -16.30
CA ALA A 39 9.46 -3.95 -16.56
C ALA A 39 8.13 -4.03 -17.34
N MET A 40 7.14 -3.22 -16.95
CA MET A 40 5.84 -3.16 -17.61
C MET A 40 5.96 -2.72 -19.08
N LEU A 41 6.73 -1.65 -19.35
CA LEU A 41 6.96 -1.14 -20.70
C LEU A 41 7.72 -2.15 -21.56
N LEU A 42 8.76 -2.79 -21.01
CA LEU A 42 9.51 -3.83 -21.71
C LEU A 42 8.63 -5.04 -22.06
N LEU A 43 7.80 -5.51 -21.12
CA LEU A 43 6.91 -6.64 -21.36
C LEU A 43 5.79 -6.31 -22.37
N LYS A 44 5.33 -5.06 -22.42
CA LYS A 44 4.27 -4.60 -23.31
C LYS A 44 4.75 -4.32 -24.74
N TYR A 45 5.93 -3.73 -24.90
CA TYR A 45 6.40 -3.23 -26.20
C TYR A 45 7.57 -4.02 -26.80
N ALA A 46 8.33 -4.78 -26.02
CA ALA A 46 9.47 -5.55 -26.53
C ALA A 46 9.09 -7.02 -26.81
N ALA A 47 9.42 -7.49 -28.01
CA ALA A 47 9.31 -8.89 -28.39
C ALA A 47 10.46 -9.70 -27.76
N LEU A 48 10.33 -10.03 -26.47
CA LEU A 48 11.33 -10.80 -25.72
C LEU A 48 11.03 -12.30 -25.77
N PRO A 49 12.06 -13.17 -25.77
CA PRO A 49 11.88 -14.60 -25.54
C PRO A 49 11.36 -14.87 -24.11
N ALA A 50 10.68 -16.00 -23.90
CA ALA A 50 9.98 -16.32 -22.65
C ALA A 50 10.89 -16.25 -21.41
N SER A 51 12.14 -16.70 -21.51
CA SER A 51 13.13 -16.64 -20.43
C SER A 51 13.46 -15.22 -19.98
N LEU A 52 13.60 -14.27 -20.92
CA LEU A 52 13.84 -12.87 -20.60
C LEU A 52 12.61 -12.19 -20.01
N LYS A 53 11.39 -12.56 -20.44
CA LYS A 53 10.15 -12.03 -19.84
C LYS A 53 10.07 -12.38 -18.34
N ILE A 54 10.42 -13.61 -17.97
CA ILE A 54 10.46 -14.05 -16.58
C ILE A 54 11.49 -13.24 -15.79
N ALA A 55 12.70 -13.06 -16.34
CA ALA A 55 13.74 -12.27 -15.69
C ALA A 55 13.27 -10.83 -15.45
N VAL A 56 12.71 -10.17 -16.47
CA VAL A 56 12.18 -8.80 -16.39
C VAL A 56 11.05 -8.67 -15.36
N ALA A 57 10.14 -9.65 -15.29
CA ALA A 57 9.05 -9.66 -14.31
C ALA A 57 9.54 -9.76 -12.85
N ILE A 58 10.70 -10.38 -12.61
CA ILE A 58 11.28 -10.54 -11.27
C ILE A 58 12.11 -9.33 -10.83
N VAL A 59 12.65 -8.53 -11.76
CA VAL A 59 13.44 -7.32 -11.46
C VAL A 59 12.79 -6.42 -10.40
N PRO A 60 11.49 -6.02 -10.50
CA PRO A 60 10.87 -5.14 -9.51
C PRO A 60 10.68 -5.77 -8.12
N VAL A 61 10.85 -7.08 -7.96
CA VAL A 61 10.75 -7.75 -6.65
C VAL A 61 11.91 -7.35 -5.75
N ILE A 62 13.13 -7.24 -6.29
CA ILE A 62 14.33 -6.89 -5.51
C ILE A 62 14.18 -5.52 -4.81
N PRO A 63 13.85 -4.43 -5.51
CA PRO A 63 13.65 -3.14 -4.85
C PRO A 63 12.42 -3.12 -3.94
N PHE A 64 11.40 -3.94 -4.22
CA PHE A 64 10.26 -4.08 -3.31
C PHE A 64 10.66 -4.72 -1.97
N VAL A 65 11.51 -5.75 -1.98
CA VAL A 65 12.06 -6.35 -0.75
C VAL A 65 12.87 -5.33 0.04
N PHE A 66 13.65 -4.48 -0.62
CA PHE A 66 14.37 -3.41 0.05
C PHE A 66 13.43 -2.37 0.68
N PHE A 67 12.37 -2.00 -0.05
CA PHE A 67 11.30 -1.15 0.47
C PHE A 67 10.65 -1.76 1.72
N ILE A 68 10.25 -3.04 1.69
CA ILE A 68 9.68 -3.75 2.85
C ILE A 68 10.63 -3.70 4.04
N ARG A 69 11.93 -4.00 3.83
CA ARG A 69 12.92 -3.98 4.91
C ARG A 69 13.02 -2.60 5.56
N ARG A 70 13.11 -1.54 4.76
CA ARG A 70 13.15 -0.16 5.27
C ARG A 70 11.87 0.21 6.01
N PHE A 71 10.71 -0.14 5.45
CA PHE A 71 9.41 0.08 6.07
C PHE A 71 9.28 -0.63 7.42
N LEU A 72 9.70 -1.89 7.53
CA LEU A 72 9.66 -2.64 8.79
C LEU A 72 10.60 -2.07 9.85
N VAL A 73 11.81 -1.65 9.46
CA VAL A 73 12.74 -0.98 10.39
C VAL A 73 12.13 0.33 10.89
N HIS A 74 11.51 1.10 9.99
CA HIS A 74 10.82 2.33 10.36
C HIS A 74 9.67 2.06 11.35
N LEU A 75 8.78 1.09 11.06
CA LEU A 75 7.68 0.72 11.96
C LEU A 75 8.16 0.31 13.36
N ARG A 76 9.36 -0.28 13.48
CA ARG A 76 9.95 -0.67 14.76
C ARG A 76 10.49 0.51 15.57
N ASN A 77 10.82 1.61 14.89
CA ASN A 77 11.34 2.83 15.52
C ASN A 77 10.22 3.82 15.90
N LEU A 78 8.98 3.54 15.49
CA LEU A 78 7.82 4.32 15.91
C LEU A 78 7.53 4.13 17.40
N ASP A 79 6.94 5.17 18.00
CA ASP A 79 6.42 5.07 19.35
C ASP A 79 5.22 4.09 19.42
N GLU A 80 4.79 3.73 20.63
CA GLU A 80 3.73 2.74 20.81
C GLU A 80 2.36 3.21 20.27
N LEU A 81 2.10 4.52 20.30
CA LEU A 81 0.84 5.11 19.87
C LEU A 81 0.75 5.11 18.33
N GLN A 82 1.80 5.57 17.66
CA GLN A 82 1.99 5.54 16.21
C GLN A 82 1.88 4.11 15.68
N ARG A 83 2.59 3.16 16.31
CA ARG A 83 2.52 1.75 15.93
C ARG A 83 1.09 1.20 16.05
N ARG A 84 0.35 1.56 17.11
CA ARG A 84 -1.06 1.18 17.29
C ARG A 84 -1.94 1.72 16.17
N VAL A 85 -1.77 2.98 15.76
CA VAL A 85 -2.54 3.59 14.66
C VAL A 85 -2.34 2.82 13.35
N HIS A 86 -1.09 2.45 13.01
CA HIS A 86 -0.80 1.65 11.82
C HIS A 86 -1.41 0.25 11.87
N PHE A 87 -1.38 -0.41 13.03
CA PHE A 87 -2.02 -1.72 13.20
C PHE A 87 -3.54 -1.64 13.12
N GLU A 88 -4.16 -0.61 13.70
CA GLU A 88 -5.61 -0.40 13.62
C GLU A 88 -6.06 -0.12 12.19
N ALA A 89 -5.30 0.71 11.45
CA ALA A 89 -5.50 0.94 10.03
C ALA A 89 -5.43 -0.36 9.22
N LEU A 90 -4.41 -1.20 9.49
CA LEU A 90 -4.24 -2.49 8.84
C LEU A 90 -5.38 -3.46 9.19
N ALA A 91 -5.84 -3.46 10.45
CA ALA A 91 -6.94 -4.28 10.94
C ALA A 91 -8.28 -3.91 10.28
N TYR A 92 -8.46 -2.66 9.84
CA TYR A 92 -9.60 -2.27 9.01
C TYR A 92 -9.40 -2.60 7.54
N ALA A 93 -8.23 -2.30 6.98
CA ALA A 93 -7.95 -2.48 5.56
C ALA A 93 -7.99 -3.95 5.13
N PHE A 94 -7.46 -4.84 5.96
CA PHE A 94 -7.37 -6.27 5.66
C PHE A 94 -8.74 -6.94 5.41
N PRO A 95 -9.71 -6.91 6.35
CA PRO A 95 -11.01 -7.53 6.13
C PRO A 95 -11.81 -6.86 5.01
N ILE A 96 -11.71 -5.53 4.83
CA ILE A 96 -12.36 -4.82 3.71
C ILE A 96 -11.79 -5.28 2.38
N THR A 97 -10.47 -5.47 2.29
CA THR A 97 -9.83 -6.00 1.08
C THR A 97 -10.27 -7.43 0.81
N ILE A 98 -10.32 -8.29 1.84
CA ILE A 98 -10.82 -9.67 1.69
C ILE A 98 -12.26 -9.66 1.20
N LEU A 99 -13.12 -8.84 1.80
CA LEU A 99 -14.52 -8.72 1.40
C LEU A 99 -14.62 -8.31 -0.08
N LEU A 100 -13.85 -7.31 -0.51
CA LEU A 100 -13.78 -6.90 -1.91
C LEU A 100 -13.33 -8.06 -2.82
N LEU A 101 -12.25 -8.76 -2.47
CA LEU A 101 -11.74 -9.89 -3.26
C LEU A 101 -12.76 -11.03 -3.36
N MET A 102 -13.46 -11.34 -2.26
CA MET A 102 -14.52 -12.35 -2.26
C MET A 102 -15.69 -11.93 -3.14
N THR A 103 -16.14 -10.68 -3.03
CA THR A 103 -17.21 -10.14 -3.87
C THR A 103 -16.82 -10.18 -5.34
N LEU A 104 -15.61 -9.71 -5.69
CA LEU A 104 -15.10 -9.77 -7.06
C LEU A 104 -15.03 -11.20 -7.59
N GLY A 105 -14.51 -12.14 -6.80
CA GLY A 105 -14.46 -13.56 -7.19
C GLY A 105 -15.84 -14.20 -7.35
N LEU A 106 -16.85 -13.78 -6.57
CA LEU A 106 -18.24 -14.22 -6.76
C LEU A 106 -18.86 -13.63 -8.03
N LEU A 107 -18.63 -12.36 -8.30
CA LEU A 107 -19.14 -11.69 -9.50
C LEU A 107 -18.48 -12.24 -10.79
N GLU A 108 -17.21 -12.63 -10.72
CA GLU A 108 -16.52 -13.37 -11.78
C GLU A 108 -17.20 -14.73 -12.01
N ARG A 109 -17.46 -15.51 -10.96
CA ARG A 109 -18.17 -16.80 -11.06
C ARG A 109 -19.61 -16.66 -11.58
N ALA A 110 -20.25 -15.53 -11.30
CA ALA A 110 -21.58 -15.21 -11.80
C ALA A 110 -21.59 -14.73 -13.27
N ASN A 111 -20.43 -14.67 -13.94
CA ASN A 111 -20.25 -14.10 -15.29
C ASN A 111 -20.74 -12.64 -15.43
N ILE A 112 -20.87 -11.92 -14.31
CA ILE A 112 -21.24 -10.49 -14.31
C ILE A 112 -20.04 -9.65 -14.75
N ILE A 113 -18.84 -10.09 -14.39
CA ILE A 113 -17.58 -9.44 -14.70
C ILE A 113 -16.76 -10.38 -15.58
N ALA A 114 -16.24 -9.88 -16.70
CA ALA A 114 -15.36 -10.66 -17.58
C ALA A 114 -13.95 -10.72 -17.00
N ALA A 115 -13.52 -11.92 -16.58
CA ALA A 115 -12.16 -12.20 -16.10
C ALA A 115 -11.07 -11.74 -17.08
N GLU A 116 -11.37 -11.79 -18.38
CA GLU A 116 -10.44 -11.46 -19.46
C GLU A 116 -10.05 -9.97 -19.52
N LYS A 117 -10.84 -9.08 -18.90
CA LYS A 117 -10.54 -7.64 -18.83
C LYS A 117 -9.88 -7.22 -17.53
N TRP A 118 -9.82 -8.10 -16.53
CA TRP A 118 -9.28 -7.77 -15.21
C TRP A 118 -7.80 -8.09 -15.16
N SER A 119 -6.98 -7.03 -15.15
CA SER A 119 -5.55 -7.17 -14.90
C SER A 119 -5.30 -7.28 -13.39
N TYR A 120 -4.51 -8.25 -12.94
CA TYR A 120 -4.05 -8.35 -11.55
C TYR A 120 -3.35 -7.08 -11.06
N GLU A 121 -2.91 -6.22 -11.99
CA GLU A 121 -2.36 -4.88 -11.75
C GLU A 121 -3.35 -3.92 -11.08
N GLU A 122 -4.66 -4.10 -11.22
CA GLU A 122 -5.65 -3.22 -10.58
C GLU A 122 -5.97 -3.69 -9.17
N VAL A 123 -5.93 -5.01 -8.95
CA VAL A 123 -6.34 -5.64 -7.70
C VAL A 123 -5.40 -5.29 -6.55
N TRP A 124 -4.09 -5.23 -6.81
CA TRP A 124 -3.11 -4.94 -5.75
C TRP A 124 -3.18 -3.51 -5.21
N LEU A 125 -3.77 -2.56 -5.96
CA LEU A 125 -3.93 -1.16 -5.55
C LEU A 125 -5.00 -0.95 -4.47
N TYR A 126 -5.97 -1.87 -4.35
CA TYR A 126 -7.06 -1.72 -3.38
C TYR A 126 -6.58 -1.88 -1.94
N LEU A 127 -5.63 -2.78 -1.67
CA LEU A 127 -5.07 -2.97 -0.33
C LEU A 127 -4.39 -1.69 0.21
N PRO A 128 -3.42 -1.05 -0.48
CA PRO A 128 -2.84 0.20 -0.02
C PRO A 128 -3.88 1.33 0.03
N LEU A 129 -4.85 1.37 -0.88
CA LEU A 129 -5.95 2.35 -0.83
C LEU A 129 -6.75 2.22 0.47
N PHE A 130 -7.23 1.01 0.80
CA PHE A 130 -7.98 0.78 2.03
C PHE A 130 -7.13 0.98 3.28
N TYR A 131 -5.84 0.68 3.21
CA TYR A 131 -4.90 1.00 4.28
C TYR A 131 -4.79 2.52 4.51
N LEU A 132 -4.68 3.34 3.46
CA LEU A 132 -4.67 4.80 3.60
C LEU A 132 -5.99 5.34 4.15
N VAL A 133 -7.12 4.77 3.73
CA VAL A 133 -8.44 5.12 4.27
C VAL A 133 -8.55 4.74 5.75
N GLY A 134 -8.14 3.52 6.10
CA GLY A 134 -8.08 3.04 7.49
C GLY A 134 -7.18 3.92 8.34
N LEU A 135 -6.03 4.33 7.79
CA LEU A 135 -5.11 5.24 8.45
C LEU A 135 -5.77 6.59 8.70
N ALA A 136 -6.45 7.17 7.71
CA ALA A 136 -7.18 8.43 7.85
C ALA A 136 -8.32 8.34 8.89
N ILE A 137 -9.03 7.22 8.95
CA ILE A 137 -10.10 6.97 9.94
C ILE A 137 -9.51 6.84 11.35
N SER A 138 -8.48 5.99 11.53
CA SER A 138 -7.78 5.87 12.80
C SER A 138 -7.23 7.22 13.25
N TRP A 139 -6.68 8.02 12.32
CA TRP A 139 -6.21 9.36 12.60
C TRP A 139 -7.30 10.28 13.14
N ARG A 140 -8.52 10.24 12.58
CA ARG A 140 -9.66 11.02 13.10
C ARG A 140 -10.10 10.59 14.50
N ARG A 141 -9.78 9.37 14.92
CA ARG A 141 -10.16 8.83 16.24
C ARG A 141 -9.19 9.22 17.35
N TYR A 142 -7.91 9.45 17.01
CA TYR A 142 -6.87 9.89 17.95
C TYR A 142 -6.59 11.39 17.91
N ARG A 143 -7.33 12.14 17.06
CA ARG A 143 -7.39 13.61 17.06
C ARG A 143 -8.51 14.10 17.98
#